data_AF-A0AAV3KCZ3-F1
#
_entry.id   AF-A0AAV3KCZ3-F1
#
_cell.length_a   1.000
_cell.length_b   1.000
_cell.length_c   1.000
_cell.angle_alpha   90.00
_cell.angle_beta   90.00
_cell.angle_gamma   90.00
#
_symmetry.space_group_name_H-M   'P 1'
#
loop_
_entity.id
_entity.type
_entity.pdbx_description
1 polymer ?
#
loop_
_entity_poly.entity_id
_entity_poly.type
_entity_poly.pdbx_seq_one_letter_code
_entity_poly.pdbx_strand_id
1 'polypeptide(L)'
;MMRNTNVRGGSADMALAVAKDTRVELRTSTDNKDKLRAASSLAGVDLSAFILMAAMEKAQELLDKQVMRTLSADAWERMIVALNSQPVDKDDDLVQLLKGPANYVYR
;
A
#
# COMPACT_ATOMS: atom_id res chain seq x y z
N MET A 1 36.59 -25.47 -1.92
CA MET A 1 36.04 -24.09 -2.01
C MET A 1 35.00 -24.07 -3.11
N MET A 2 33.71 -24.00 -2.76
CA MET A 2 32.62 -23.83 -3.73
C MET A 2 31.56 -22.93 -3.07
N ARG A 3 31.53 -21.65 -3.44
CA ARG A 3 30.46 -20.72 -3.07
C ARG A 3 29.53 -20.64 -4.27
N ASN A 4 28.36 -21.23 -4.16
CA ASN A 4 27.31 -21.07 -5.16
C ASN A 4 26.54 -19.79 -4.86
N THR A 5 26.85 -18.72 -5.59
CA THR A 5 26.16 -17.42 -5.48
C THR A 5 25.02 -17.37 -6.47
N ASN A 6 23.84 -17.87 -6.08
CA ASN A 6 22.60 -17.58 -6.80
C ASN A 6 22.03 -16.24 -6.30
N VAL A 7 22.64 -15.14 -6.74
CA VAL A 7 22.01 -13.82 -6.68
C VAL A 7 21.07 -13.74 -7.87
N ARG A 8 19.82 -14.15 -7.68
CA ARG A 8 18.76 -13.97 -8.68
C ARG A 8 18.12 -12.62 -8.41
N GLY A 9 18.40 -11.66 -9.30
CA GLY A 9 17.85 -10.31 -9.27
C GLY A 9 16.33 -10.30 -9.25
N GLY A 10 15.78 -9.51 -8.33
CA GLY A 10 14.36 -9.30 -8.10
C GLY A 10 13.68 -8.51 -9.22
N SER A 11 13.43 -9.18 -10.34
CA SER A 11 12.53 -8.68 -11.39
C SER A 11 11.63 -9.79 -11.95
N ALA A 12 11.77 -11.02 -11.44
CA ALA A 12 11.01 -12.19 -11.86
C ALA A 12 10.01 -12.69 -10.81
N ASP A 13 10.00 -12.16 -9.59
CA ASP A 13 9.00 -12.54 -8.56
C ASP A 13 7.63 -11.87 -8.74
N MET A 14 7.48 -10.99 -9.75
CA MET A 14 6.18 -10.64 -10.33
C MET A 14 5.66 -11.73 -11.29
N ALA A 15 6.36 -12.86 -11.43
CA ALA A 15 5.82 -14.06 -12.06
C ALA A 15 4.76 -14.64 -11.14
N LEU A 16 3.51 -14.21 -11.37
CA LEU A 16 2.32 -15.03 -11.21
C LEU A 16 2.39 -15.89 -9.96
N ALA A 17 2.37 -15.24 -8.79
CA ALA A 17 2.07 -15.92 -7.54
C ALA A 17 0.91 -16.88 -7.84
N VAL A 18 1.17 -18.18 -7.68
CA VAL A 18 0.24 -19.30 -7.82
C VAL A 18 -1.18 -18.76 -7.67
N ALA A 19 -1.93 -18.72 -8.78
CA ALA A 19 -3.23 -18.06 -8.83
C ALA A 19 -4.10 -18.62 -7.71
N LYS A 20 -4.12 -17.93 -6.56
CA LYS A 20 -5.11 -18.17 -5.52
C LYS A 20 -6.42 -17.92 -6.24
N ASP A 21 -7.29 -18.92 -6.26
CA ASP A 21 -8.63 -18.86 -6.83
C ASP A 21 -9.48 -17.87 -6.02
N THR A 22 -9.17 -16.59 -6.17
CA THR A 22 -9.79 -15.48 -5.47
C THR A 22 -10.54 -14.69 -6.52
N ARG A 23 -11.84 -14.89 -6.53
CA ARG A 23 -12.74 -14.31 -7.52
C ARG A 23 -13.46 -13.11 -6.94
N VAL A 24 -13.51 -12.03 -7.71
CA VAL A 24 -14.29 -10.83 -7.37
C VAL A 24 -15.65 -10.93 -8.07
N GLU A 25 -16.71 -11.12 -7.30
CA GLU A 25 -18.09 -11.16 -7.79
C GLU A 25 -18.75 -9.79 -7.61
N LEU A 26 -19.34 -9.26 -8.67
CA LEU A 26 -19.90 -7.91 -8.72
C LEU A 26 -21.31 -7.95 -9.31
N ARG A 27 -22.27 -7.38 -8.58
CA ARG A 27 -23.63 -7.12 -9.08
C ARG A 27 -23.79 -5.63 -9.36
N THR A 28 -24.42 -5.31 -10.48
CA THR A 28 -24.63 -3.92 -10.91
C THR A 28 -25.88 -3.84 -11.80
N SER A 29 -26.32 -2.63 -12.13
CA SER A 29 -27.43 -2.39 -13.04
C SER A 29 -27.03 -2.65 -14.50
N THR A 30 -28.02 -2.88 -15.36
CA THR A 30 -27.81 -3.01 -16.82
C THR A 30 -27.14 -1.77 -17.40
N ASP A 31 -27.60 -0.58 -17.02
CA ASP A 31 -27.02 0.71 -17.46
C ASP A 31 -25.53 0.81 -17.12
N ASN A 32 -25.14 0.46 -15.88
CA ASN A 32 -23.74 0.46 -15.48
C ASN A 32 -22.92 -0.58 -16.27
N LYS A 33 -23.48 -1.77 -16.50
CA LYS A 33 -22.82 -2.83 -17.27
C LYS A 33 -22.56 -2.39 -18.72
N ASP A 34 -23.52 -1.71 -19.33
CA ASP A 34 -23.40 -1.22 -20.71
C ASP A 34 -22.36 -0.09 -20.82
N LYS A 35 -22.34 0.83 -19.86
CA LYS A 35 -21.30 1.87 -19.75
C LYS A 35 -19.90 1.27 -19.60
N LEU A 36 -19.73 0.30 -18.69
CA LEU A 36 -18.45 -0.36 -18.49
C LEU A 36 -18.01 -1.13 -19.73
N ARG A 37 -18.95 -1.79 -20.43
CA ARG A 37 -18.67 -2.48 -21.69
C ARG A 37 -18.19 -1.49 -22.76
N ALA A 38 -18.90 -0.38 -22.96
CA ALA A 38 -18.50 0.66 -23.92
C ALA A 38 -17.11 1.21 -23.60
N ALA A 39 -16.83 1.53 -22.33
CA ALA A 39 -15.52 2.01 -21.89
C ALA A 39 -14.41 0.97 -22.12
N SER A 40 -14.65 -0.30 -21.78
CA SER A 40 -13.68 -1.38 -22.01
C SER A 40 -13.36 -1.56 -23.50
N SER A 41 -14.36 -1.47 -24.37
CA SER A 41 -14.17 -1.52 -25.83
C SER A 41 -13.33 -0.35 -26.34
N LEU A 42 -13.55 0.87 -25.84
CA LEU A 42 -12.74 2.05 -26.19
C LEU A 42 -11.30 1.92 -25.71
N ALA A 43 -11.09 1.28 -24.55
CA ALA A 43 -9.76 1.00 -24.01
C ALA A 43 -9.07 -0.22 -24.67
N GLY A 44 -9.77 -0.95 -25.54
CA GLY A 44 -9.21 -2.12 -26.23
C GLY A 44 -8.96 -3.33 -25.34
N VAL A 45 -9.66 -3.43 -24.20
CA VAL A 45 -9.52 -4.50 -23.20
C VAL A 45 -10.87 -5.16 -22.92
N ASP A 46 -10.85 -6.37 -22.35
CA ASP A 46 -12.10 -7.01 -21.91
C ASP A 46 -12.67 -6.34 -20.65
N LEU A 47 -13.96 -6.57 -20.40
CA LEU A 47 -14.70 -5.96 -19.30
C LEU A 47 -14.09 -6.26 -17.92
N SER A 48 -13.64 -7.49 -17.68
CA SER A 48 -13.08 -7.89 -16.39
C SER A 48 -11.71 -7.26 -16.17
N ALA A 49 -10.85 -7.25 -17.19
CA ALA A 49 -9.57 -6.55 -17.14
C ALA A 49 -9.76 -5.04 -16.92
N PHE A 50 -10.70 -4.41 -17.62
CA PHE A 50 -11.03 -2.99 -17.45
C PHE A 50 -11.42 -2.65 -16.00
N ILE A 51 -12.34 -3.44 -15.43
CA ILE A 51 -12.79 -3.25 -14.04
C ILE A 51 -11.62 -3.43 -13.07
N LEU A 52 -10.80 -4.47 -13.26
CA LEU A 52 -9.66 -4.73 -12.39
C LEU A 52 -8.62 -3.61 -12.47
N MET A 53 -8.29 -3.13 -13.67
CA MET A 53 -7.37 -2.01 -13.88
C MET A 53 -7.85 -0.75 -13.16
N ALA A 54 -9.11 -0.34 -13.38
CA ALA A 54 -9.67 0.85 -12.74
C ALA A 54 -9.71 0.73 -11.20
N ALA A 55 -10.04 -0.46 -10.69
CA ALA A 55 -10.01 -0.74 -9.25
C ALA A 55 -8.59 -0.67 -8.67
N MET A 56 -7.60 -1.21 -9.38
CA MET A 56 -6.19 -1.19 -8.95
C MET A 56 -5.61 0.21 -8.97
N GLU A 57 -5.90 1.01 -9.99
CA GLU A 57 -5.52 2.42 -10.06
C GLU A 57 -6.07 3.18 -8.84
N LYS A 58 -7.36 3.00 -8.55
CA LYS A 58 -7.98 3.68 -7.40
C LYS A 58 -7.45 3.19 -6.06
N ALA A 59 -7.19 1.88 -5.93
CA ALA A 59 -6.61 1.31 -4.74
C ALA A 59 -5.21 1.89 -4.47
N GLN A 60 -4.36 1.97 -5.49
CA GLN A 60 -3.04 2.54 -5.38
C GLN A 60 -3.09 4.02 -4.98
N GLU A 61 -3.96 4.82 -5.61
CA GLU A 61 -4.16 6.23 -5.25
C GLU A 61 -4.50 6.41 -3.76
N LEU A 62 -5.35 5.55 -3.21
CA LEU A 62 -5.75 5.63 -1.79
C LEU A 62 -4.65 5.16 -0.85
N LEU A 63 -3.92 4.11 -1.21
CA LEU A 63 -2.76 3.64 -0.44
C LEU A 63 -1.65 4.70 -0.41
N ASP A 64 -1.38 5.33 -1.55
CA ASP A 64 -0.39 6.40 -1.65
C ASP A 64 -0.79 7.60 -0.80
N LYS A 65 -2.08 7.98 -0.81
CA LYS A 65 -2.61 9.04 0.06
C LYS A 65 -2.49 8.71 1.55
N GLN A 66 -2.61 7.45 1.93
CA GLN A 66 -2.43 7.03 3.32
C GLN A 66 -0.95 7.10 3.75
N VAL A 67 -0.03 6.72 2.86
CA VAL A 67 1.42 6.73 3.13
C VAL A 67 1.97 8.15 3.10
N MET A 68 1.53 8.96 2.15
CA MET A 68 1.90 10.37 2.01
C MET A 68 1.07 11.21 2.98
N ARG A 69 1.49 11.26 4.25
CA ARG A 69 1.01 12.28 5.17
C ARG A 69 1.50 13.63 4.70
N THR A 70 0.62 14.41 4.07
CA THR A 70 0.88 15.83 3.84
C THR A 70 0.89 16.52 5.19
N LEU A 71 2.06 17.03 5.57
CA LEU A 71 2.18 17.89 6.73
C LEU A 71 1.79 19.32 6.33
N SER A 72 1.08 20.02 7.21
CA SER A 72 0.98 21.49 7.08
C SER A 72 2.37 22.10 7.17
N ALA A 73 2.55 23.32 6.66
CA ALA A 73 3.84 24.02 6.75
C ALA A 73 4.35 24.07 8.20
N ASP A 74 3.48 24.40 9.15
CA ASP A 74 3.81 24.42 10.58
C ASP A 74 4.20 23.04 11.13
N ALA A 75 3.51 21.97 10.71
CA ALA A 75 3.82 20.61 11.14
C ALA A 75 5.14 20.11 10.52
N TRP A 76 5.44 20.53 9.30
CA TRP A 76 6.72 20.28 8.63
C TRP A 76 7.88 20.96 9.37
N GLU A 77 7.75 22.25 9.69
CA GLU A 77 8.77 22.97 10.46
C GLU A 77 9.01 22.33 11.84
N ARG A 78 7.95 22.01 12.57
CA ARG A 78 8.04 21.28 13.85
C ARG A 78 8.74 19.93 13.71
N MET A 79 8.44 19.19 12.64
CA MET A 79 9.11 17.91 12.36
C MET A 79 10.61 18.11 12.10
N ILE A 80 10.99 19.09 11.29
CA ILE A 80 12.40 19.39 10.99
C ILE A 80 13.15 19.81 12.26
N VAL A 81 12.54 20.63 13.13
CA VAL A 81 13.14 20.99 14.43
C VAL A 81 13.32 19.74 15.29
N ALA A 82 12.29 18.88 15.39
CA ALA A 82 12.35 17.67 16.19
C ALA A 82 13.41 16.66 15.69
N LEU A 83 13.57 16.52 14.38
CA LEU A 83 14.57 15.61 13.78
C LEU A 83 16.02 16.09 13.97
N ASN A 84 16.26 17.40 13.99
CA ASN A 84 17.60 17.98 14.12
C ASN A 84 18.00 18.29 15.57
N SER A 85 17.07 18.18 16.51
CA SER A 85 17.32 18.42 17.92
C SER A 85 17.63 17.11 18.63
N GLN A 86 18.55 17.14 19.60
CA GLN A 86 18.74 16.02 20.51
C GLN A 86 17.53 15.96 21.45
N PRO A 87 16.87 14.79 21.65
CA PRO A 87 15.72 14.71 22.56
C PRO A 87 16.17 15.08 23.97
N VAL A 88 15.66 16.20 24.49
CA VAL A 88 16.13 16.77 25.75
C VAL A 88 15.53 16.08 26.97
N ASP A 89 14.31 15.55 26.84
CA ASP A 89 13.60 14.88 27.93
C ASP A 89 13.22 13.46 27.57
N LYS A 90 13.74 12.51 28.35
CA LYS A 90 13.19 11.17 28.41
C LYS A 90 12.00 11.24 29.34
N ASP A 91 10.80 11.24 28.79
CA ASP A 91 9.58 11.09 29.56
C ASP A 91 9.65 9.76 30.35
N ASP A 92 9.53 9.83 31.68
CA ASP A 92 9.63 8.67 32.56
C ASP A 92 8.58 7.60 32.21
N ASP A 93 7.42 8.01 31.69
CA ASP A 93 6.36 7.10 31.23
C ASP A 93 6.78 6.36 29.95
N LEU A 94 7.42 7.04 29.00
CA LEU A 94 7.99 6.40 27.80
C LEU A 94 9.12 5.42 28.17
N VAL A 95 9.95 5.80 29.14
CA VAL A 95 11.02 4.94 29.66
C VAL A 95 10.42 3.70 30.34
N GLN A 96 9.33 3.85 31.10
CA GLN A 96 8.65 2.73 31.75
C GLN A 96 7.96 1.81 30.73
N LEU A 97 7.35 2.36 29.68
CA LEU A 97 6.72 1.60 28.59
C LEU A 97 7.75 0.77 27.80
N LEU A 98 8.94 1.31 27.54
CA LEU A 98 10.03 0.59 26.88
C LEU A 98 10.67 -0.50 27.77
N LYS A 99 10.52 -0.43 29.10
CA LYS A 99 11.05 -1.40 30.07
C LYS A 99 10.06 -2.54 30.42
N GLY A 100 8.78 -2.39 30.09
CA GLY A 100 7.74 -3.39 30.39
C GLY A 100 7.73 -4.59 29.44
N PRO A 101 7.05 -5.71 29.79
CA PRO A 101 6.89 -6.85 28.88
C PRO A 101 6.16 -6.39 27.61
N ALA A 102 6.72 -6.73 26.45
CA ALA A 102 6.25 -6.33 25.13
C ALA A 102 4.89 -6.96 24.79
N ASN A 103 3.83 -6.51 25.44
CA ASN A 103 2.46 -6.96 25.19
C ASN A 103 1.80 -6.08 24.14
N TYR A 104 2.43 -5.94 22.97
CA TYR A 104 1.78 -5.31 21.81
C TYR A 104 0.91 -6.36 21.12
N VAL A 105 -0.37 -6.42 21.48
CA VAL A 105 -1.36 -7.22 20.76
C VAL A 105 -1.94 -6.36 19.65
N TYR A 106 -1.49 -6.57 18.40
CA TYR A 106 -2.20 -6.05 17.24
C TYR A 106 -3.57 -6.74 17.15
N ARG A 107 -4.65 -5.95 17.15
CA ARG A 107 -5.99 -6.39 16.73
C ARG A 107 -6.27 -5.88 15.33
#